data_AF-A0A7J3XF70-F1
#
_entry.id   AF-A0A7J3XF70-F1
#
_cell.length_a   1.000
_cell.length_b   1.000
_cell.length_c   1.000
_cell.angle_alpha   90.00
_cell.angle_beta   90.00
_cell.angle_gamma   90.00
#
_symmetry.space_group_name_H-M   'P 1'
#
loop_
_entity.id
_entity.type
_entity.pdbx_description
1 polymer ?
#
loop_
_entity_poly.entity_id
_entity_poly.type
_entity_poly.pdbx_seq_one_letter_code
_entity_poly.pdbx_strand_id
1 'polypeptide(L)'
;VDPEYPAVASYDVLLALIEAAESLGVRYHVGITASSDSFYVGQGRPGFRGYLPDRWRGVEAKLRELNVLNFEMEAATIFTLANIYGARAGAVCAAIANRVTNEFDPGAGVVEAIRVANEAVRILNEWGELLRASGRRYLSFNVLRSALRR
;
A
#
# COMPACT_ATOMS: atom_id res chain seq x y z
N VAL A 1 -6.32 -14.06 13.58
CA VAL A 1 -5.53 -13.25 14.54
C VAL A 1 -6.49 -12.30 15.23
N ASP A 2 -6.15 -11.83 16.41
CA ASP A 2 -6.99 -10.85 17.11
C ASP A 2 -7.05 -9.51 16.32
N PRO A 3 -8.13 -8.72 16.44
CA PRO A 3 -8.29 -7.46 15.70
C PRO A 3 -7.17 -6.43 15.93
N GLU A 4 -6.47 -6.51 17.05
CA GLU A 4 -5.34 -5.66 17.41
C GLU A 4 -4.05 -6.02 16.64
N TYR A 5 -4.01 -7.20 16.00
CA TYR A 5 -2.86 -7.60 15.21
C TYR A 5 -2.70 -6.70 13.96
N PRO A 6 -1.54 -6.08 13.76
CA PRO A 6 -1.40 -5.04 12.76
C PRO A 6 -1.28 -5.60 11.33
N ALA A 7 -2.10 -5.08 10.43
CA ALA A 7 -1.96 -5.28 8.99
C ALA A 7 -0.93 -4.29 8.41
N VAL A 8 0.35 -4.68 8.43
CA VAL A 8 1.46 -3.83 7.98
C VAL A 8 2.20 -4.43 6.79
N ALA A 9 2.60 -3.57 5.86
CA ALA A 9 3.48 -3.94 4.76
C ALA A 9 4.89 -4.29 5.27
N SER A 10 5.58 -5.17 4.55
CA SER A 10 7.00 -5.44 4.76
C SER A 10 7.81 -4.20 4.42
N TYR A 11 8.70 -3.78 5.33
CA TYR A 11 9.41 -2.51 5.20
C TYR A 11 10.29 -2.45 3.94
N ASP A 12 10.89 -3.56 3.53
CA ASP A 12 11.70 -3.66 2.33
C ASP A 12 10.86 -3.54 1.05
N VAL A 13 9.67 -4.16 1.02
CA VAL A 13 8.71 -3.99 -0.08
C VAL A 13 8.22 -2.55 -0.16
N LEU A 14 7.93 -1.92 0.98
CA LEU A 14 7.55 -0.50 1.03
C LEU A 14 8.65 0.40 0.46
N LEU A 15 9.90 0.21 0.88
CA LEU A 15 11.03 0.98 0.37
C LEU A 15 11.24 0.75 -1.13
N ALA A 16 11.07 -0.47 -1.63
CA ALA A 16 11.21 -0.76 -3.05
C ALA A 16 10.13 -0.09 -3.90
N LEU A 17 8.89 0.01 -3.39
CA LEU A 17 7.81 0.75 -4.05
C LEU A 17 8.09 2.26 -4.09
N ILE A 18 8.68 2.81 -3.02
CA ILE A 18 9.11 4.22 -2.95
C ILE A 18 10.21 4.47 -3.99
N GLU A 19 11.28 3.68 -3.97
CA GLU A 19 12.39 3.79 -4.92
C GLU A 19 11.91 3.65 -6.37
N ALA A 20 11.00 2.70 -6.64
CA ALA A 20 10.41 2.51 -7.96
C ALA A 20 9.58 3.72 -8.42
N ALA A 21 8.81 4.34 -7.53
CA ALA A 21 8.04 5.53 -7.87
C ALA A 21 8.96 6.73 -8.16
N GLU A 22 10.02 6.89 -7.38
CA GLU A 22 11.03 7.95 -7.57
C GLU A 22 11.82 7.76 -8.87
N SER A 23 12.30 6.55 -9.14
CA SER A 23 13.09 6.23 -10.34
C SER A 23 12.29 6.41 -11.63
N LEU A 24 10.97 6.16 -11.58
CA LEU A 24 10.06 6.34 -12.70
C LEU A 24 9.51 7.78 -12.80
N GLY A 25 9.81 8.66 -11.84
CA GLY A 25 9.30 10.03 -11.81
C GLY A 25 7.77 10.12 -11.61
N VAL A 26 7.16 9.10 -11.02
CA VAL A 26 5.71 9.04 -10.78
C VAL A 26 5.39 9.85 -9.53
N ARG A 27 4.32 10.65 -9.56
CA ARG A 27 3.82 11.31 -8.34
C ARG A 27 3.19 10.26 -7.43
N TYR A 28 3.62 10.19 -6.18
CA TYR A 28 3.14 9.19 -5.23
C TYR A 28 2.92 9.77 -3.84
N HIS A 29 2.17 9.03 -3.02
CA HIS A 29 1.95 9.30 -1.60
C HIS A 29 2.15 7.99 -0.82
N VAL A 30 2.69 8.09 0.39
CA VAL A 30 2.93 6.96 1.28
C VAL A 30 2.14 7.15 2.56
N GLY A 31 1.36 6.16 2.97
CA GLY A 31 0.56 6.28 4.18
C GLY A 31 -0.38 5.10 4.41
N ILE A 32 -1.40 5.34 5.24
CA ILE A 32 -2.35 4.33 5.69
C ILE A 32 -3.49 4.22 4.68
N THR A 33 -3.91 3.00 4.36
CA THR A 33 -5.11 2.71 3.56
C THR A 33 -6.21 2.09 4.43
N ALA A 34 -7.47 2.41 4.14
CA ALA A 34 -8.61 1.71 4.70
C ALA A 34 -9.02 0.55 3.80
N SER A 35 -8.85 -0.67 4.28
CA SER A 35 -9.32 -1.89 3.63
C SER A 35 -10.73 -2.23 4.11
N SER A 36 -11.69 -2.39 3.19
CA SER A 36 -13.10 -2.64 3.51
C SER A 36 -13.64 -3.90 2.83
N ASP A 37 -14.38 -4.73 3.56
CA ASP A 37 -15.06 -5.92 3.01
C ASP A 37 -16.25 -5.58 2.08
N SER A 38 -16.65 -4.31 1.99
CA SER A 38 -17.72 -3.89 1.08
C SER A 38 -17.45 -2.55 0.44
N PHE A 39 -17.72 -2.47 -0.87
CA PHE A 39 -17.55 -1.27 -1.68
C PHE A 39 -18.54 -0.15 -1.35
N TYR A 40 -19.75 -0.51 -0.90
CA TYR A 40 -20.79 0.46 -0.55
C TYR A 40 -20.71 0.86 0.92
N VAL A 41 -21.39 0.10 1.78
CA VAL A 41 -21.61 0.47 3.18
C VAL A 41 -20.31 0.63 3.96
N GLY A 42 -19.34 -0.27 3.78
CA GLY A 42 -18.03 -0.21 4.46
C GLY A 42 -17.16 0.98 4.01
N GLN A 43 -17.47 1.58 2.87
CA GLN A 43 -16.87 2.83 2.43
C GLN A 43 -17.82 4.03 2.62
N GLY A 44 -18.87 3.91 3.44
CA GLY A 44 -19.77 5.02 3.76
C GLY A 44 -20.77 5.39 2.67
N ARG A 45 -20.92 4.57 1.62
CA ARG A 45 -21.91 4.77 0.56
C ARG A 45 -23.21 4.04 0.91
N PRO A 46 -24.40 4.66 0.67
CA PRO A 46 -25.66 3.97 0.89
C PRO A 46 -25.78 2.70 0.05
N GLY A 47 -26.25 1.62 0.69
CA GLY A 47 -26.56 0.36 0.04
C GLY A 47 -27.99 0.31 -0.52
N PHE A 48 -28.52 -0.92 -0.68
CA PHE A 48 -29.87 -1.15 -1.18
C PHE A 48 -30.93 -0.37 -0.37
N ARG A 49 -31.83 0.32 -1.09
CA ARG A 49 -32.89 1.17 -0.52
C ARG A 49 -32.38 2.24 0.46
N GLY A 50 -31.16 2.74 0.25
CA GLY A 50 -30.58 3.80 1.08
C GLY A 50 -30.08 3.33 2.44
N TYR A 51 -29.92 2.02 2.65
CA TYR A 51 -29.39 1.47 3.89
C TYR A 51 -27.96 1.94 4.15
N LEU A 52 -27.76 2.68 5.24
CA LEU A 52 -26.44 3.11 5.72
C LEU A 52 -26.46 3.17 7.25
N PRO A 53 -25.81 2.22 7.95
CA PRO A 53 -25.70 2.24 9.41
C PRO A 53 -24.93 3.45 9.92
N ASP A 54 -25.28 3.95 11.10
CA ASP A 54 -24.68 5.17 11.67
C ASP A 54 -23.17 5.08 11.86
N ARG A 55 -22.63 3.89 12.17
CA ARG A 55 -21.18 3.67 12.27
C ARG A 55 -20.41 4.01 10.99
N TRP A 56 -21.06 3.87 9.83
CA TRP A 56 -20.48 4.09 8.52
C TRP A 56 -20.77 5.47 7.94
N ARG A 57 -21.70 6.24 8.54
CA ARG A 57 -21.97 7.62 8.11
C ARG A 57 -20.74 8.50 8.35
N GLY A 58 -20.32 9.21 7.30
CA GLY A 58 -19.17 10.12 7.33
C GLY A 58 -17.84 9.42 7.61
N VAL A 59 -17.72 8.11 7.33
CA VAL A 59 -16.50 7.34 7.61
C VAL A 59 -15.29 7.90 6.87
N GLU A 60 -15.47 8.44 5.67
CA GLU A 60 -14.39 9.09 4.90
C GLU A 60 -13.82 10.32 5.60
N ALA A 61 -14.66 11.14 6.24
CA ALA A 61 -14.19 12.32 6.97
C ALA A 61 -13.40 11.90 8.22
N LYS A 62 -13.93 10.93 8.98
CA LYS A 62 -13.27 10.36 10.16
C LYS A 62 -11.91 9.74 9.82
N LEU A 63 -11.84 8.95 8.75
CA LEU A 63 -10.59 8.33 8.32
C LEU A 63 -9.57 9.35 7.83
N ARG A 64 -10.02 10.45 7.18
CA ARG A 64 -9.14 11.55 6.80
C ARG A 64 -8.51 12.24 8.00
N GLU A 65 -9.25 12.45 9.08
CA GLU A 65 -8.73 13.00 10.35
C GLU A 65 -7.64 12.10 10.97
N LEU A 66 -7.64 10.81 10.63
CA LEU A 66 -6.63 9.82 11.03
C LEU A 66 -5.49 9.67 10.00
N ASN A 67 -5.42 10.55 8.99
CA ASN A 67 -4.43 10.52 7.91
C ASN A 67 -4.49 9.27 7.01
N VAL A 68 -5.66 8.64 6.89
CA VAL A 68 -5.90 7.59 5.89
C VAL A 68 -6.01 8.23 4.51
N LEU A 69 -5.24 7.70 3.55
CA LEU A 69 -5.10 8.28 2.21
C LEU A 69 -6.17 7.81 1.23
N ASN A 70 -6.53 6.53 1.28
CA ASN A 70 -7.43 5.92 0.31
C ASN A 70 -8.26 4.79 0.91
N PHE A 71 -9.23 4.33 0.11
CA PHE A 71 -9.94 3.08 0.34
C PHE A 71 -9.51 2.05 -0.71
N GLU A 72 -9.42 0.79 -0.29
CA GLU A 72 -9.29 -0.40 -1.12
C GLU A 72 -9.93 -1.59 -0.35
N MET A 73 -9.76 -2.84 -0.79
CA MET A 73 -10.54 -3.96 -0.22
C MET A 73 -9.72 -5.23 0.08
N GLU A 74 -8.41 -5.23 -0.13
CA GLU A 74 -7.59 -6.45 -0.10
C GLU A 74 -6.36 -6.35 0.82
N ALA A 75 -5.77 -5.16 0.98
CA ALA A 75 -4.46 -4.98 1.60
C ALA A 75 -4.44 -5.44 3.06
N ALA A 76 -5.50 -5.20 3.85
CA ALA A 76 -5.50 -5.64 5.24
C ALA A 76 -5.42 -7.17 5.36
N THR A 77 -6.16 -7.89 4.52
CA THR A 77 -6.15 -9.35 4.46
C THR A 77 -4.79 -9.85 3.97
N ILE A 78 -4.27 -9.31 2.87
CA ILE A 78 -2.99 -9.72 2.30
C ILE A 78 -1.85 -9.50 3.28
N PHE A 79 -1.77 -8.33 3.92
CA PHE A 79 -0.69 -8.01 4.86
C PHE A 79 -0.77 -8.87 6.11
N THR A 80 -1.97 -9.08 6.65
CA THR A 80 -2.17 -9.95 7.82
C THR A 80 -1.70 -11.37 7.51
N LEU A 81 -2.13 -11.94 6.36
CA LEU A 81 -1.74 -13.29 5.95
C LEU A 81 -0.24 -13.41 5.68
N ALA A 82 0.35 -12.43 5.00
CA ALA A 82 1.79 -12.42 4.75
C ALA A 82 2.59 -12.40 6.06
N ASN A 83 2.19 -11.55 7.01
CA ASN A 83 2.85 -11.43 8.30
C ASN A 83 2.77 -12.74 9.11
N ILE A 84 1.61 -13.41 9.17
CA ILE A 84 1.48 -14.68 9.93
C ILE A 84 2.22 -15.84 9.27
N TYR A 85 2.39 -15.83 7.95
CA TYR A 85 3.07 -16.89 7.20
C TYR A 85 4.56 -16.62 6.95
N GLY A 86 5.08 -15.49 7.42
CA GLY A 86 6.48 -15.11 7.20
C GLY A 86 6.80 -14.76 5.74
N ALA A 87 5.77 -14.42 4.94
CA ALA A 87 5.93 -13.90 3.59
C ALA A 87 6.10 -12.36 3.61
N ARG A 88 6.47 -11.80 2.46
CA ARG A 88 6.58 -10.35 2.28
C ARG A 88 5.44 -9.81 1.43
N ALA A 89 4.89 -8.66 1.81
CA ALA A 89 3.80 -8.01 1.07
C ALA A 89 3.88 -6.49 1.16
N GLY A 90 3.32 -5.82 0.15
CA GLY A 90 3.15 -4.38 0.07
C GLY A 90 2.09 -4.06 -0.98
N ALA A 91 1.65 -2.80 -1.06
CA ALA A 91 0.60 -2.39 -1.98
C ALA A 91 0.93 -1.03 -2.61
N VAL A 92 0.57 -0.89 -3.88
CA VAL A 92 0.54 0.38 -4.61
C VAL A 92 -0.83 0.49 -5.25
N CYS A 93 -1.50 1.63 -5.05
CA CYS A 93 -2.87 1.85 -5.52
C CYS A 93 -2.91 3.07 -6.44
N ALA A 94 -3.57 2.91 -7.59
CA ALA A 94 -3.92 4.03 -8.45
C ALA A 94 -5.10 4.80 -7.84
N ALA A 95 -4.98 6.13 -7.72
CA ALA A 95 -6.04 6.98 -7.20
C ALA A 95 -7.04 7.38 -8.31
N ILE A 96 -7.90 6.43 -8.68
CA ILE A 96 -8.89 6.61 -9.77
C ILE A 96 -10.09 7.49 -9.39
N ALA A 97 -10.27 7.77 -8.10
CA ALA A 97 -11.38 8.56 -7.59
C ALA A 97 -10.94 9.43 -6.42
N ASN A 98 -11.37 10.69 -6.40
CA ASN A 98 -11.22 11.57 -5.26
C ASN A 98 -12.59 11.91 -4.68
N ARG A 99 -12.85 11.39 -3.48
CA ARG A 99 -14.14 11.53 -2.81
C ARG A 99 -14.44 12.94 -2.31
N VAL A 100 -13.41 13.78 -2.11
CA VAL A 100 -13.56 15.15 -1.64
C VAL A 100 -13.93 16.07 -2.80
N THR A 101 -13.27 15.90 -3.95
CA THR A 101 -13.53 16.68 -5.17
C THR A 101 -14.66 16.10 -6.03
N ASN A 102 -15.10 14.87 -5.71
CA ASN A 102 -16.10 14.12 -6.48
C ASN A 102 -15.66 13.87 -7.94
N GLU A 103 -14.37 13.63 -8.13
CA GLU A 103 -13.77 13.30 -9.42
C GLU A 103 -13.58 11.79 -9.56
N PHE A 104 -13.78 11.29 -10.78
CA PHE A 104 -13.58 9.88 -11.12
C PHE A 104 -13.01 9.75 -12.53
N ASP A 105 -11.85 9.09 -12.63
CA ASP A 105 -11.22 8.70 -13.87
C ASP A 105 -10.68 7.26 -13.71
N PRO A 106 -11.32 6.26 -14.32
CA PRO A 106 -10.92 4.86 -14.18
C PRO A 106 -9.53 4.56 -14.76
N GLY A 107 -8.98 5.43 -15.62
CA GLY A 107 -7.65 5.26 -16.20
C GLY A 107 -6.53 5.93 -15.40
N ALA A 108 -6.87 6.84 -14.48
CA ALA A 108 -5.88 7.67 -13.79
C ALA A 108 -4.90 6.83 -12.95
N GLY A 109 -3.62 6.87 -13.30
CA GLY A 109 -2.53 6.28 -12.51
C GLY A 109 -2.42 4.75 -12.62
N VAL A 110 -3.26 4.08 -13.41
CA VAL A 110 -3.27 2.60 -13.48
C VAL A 110 -1.98 2.07 -14.11
N VAL A 111 -1.54 2.66 -15.23
CA VAL A 111 -0.31 2.27 -15.91
C VAL A 111 0.90 2.56 -15.03
N GLU A 112 0.90 3.70 -14.35
CA GLU A 112 1.94 4.11 -13.41
C GLU A 112 2.05 3.12 -12.25
N ALA A 113 0.92 2.76 -11.62
CA ALA A 113 0.91 1.79 -10.52
C ALA A 113 1.45 0.41 -10.94
N ILE A 114 1.10 -0.06 -12.15
CA ILE A 114 1.65 -1.30 -12.72
C ILE A 114 3.17 -1.19 -12.93
N ARG A 115 3.64 -0.09 -13.51
CA ARG A 115 5.08 0.14 -13.73
C ARG A 115 5.84 0.17 -12.41
N VAL A 116 5.32 0.88 -11.41
CA VAL A 116 5.91 0.95 -10.06
C VAL A 116 5.97 -0.43 -9.41
N ALA A 117 4.89 -1.21 -9.49
CA ALA A 117 4.86 -2.57 -8.93
C ALA A 117 5.93 -3.48 -9.58
N ASN A 118 6.02 -3.47 -10.91
CA ASN A 118 7.01 -4.27 -11.65
C ASN A 118 8.44 -3.84 -11.32
N GLU A 119 8.70 -2.54 -11.29
CA GLU A 119 10.02 -2.00 -10.98
C GLU A 119 10.43 -2.28 -9.54
N ALA A 120 9.49 -2.22 -8.58
CA ALA A 120 9.76 -2.60 -7.19
C ALA A 120 10.14 -4.07 -7.06
N VAL A 121 9.54 -4.98 -7.83
CA VAL A 121 9.94 -6.39 -7.85
C VAL A 121 11.37 -6.56 -8.37
N ARG A 122 11.75 -5.83 -9.43
CA ARG A 122 13.13 -5.80 -9.94
C ARG A 122 14.12 -5.32 -8.87
N ILE A 123 13.81 -4.21 -8.20
CA ILE A 123 14.62 -3.63 -7.11
C ILE A 123 14.74 -4.61 -5.93
N LEU A 124 13.65 -5.26 -5.53
CA LEU A 124 13.66 -6.27 -4.46
C LEU A 124 14.56 -7.46 -4.78
N ASN A 125 14.62 -7.85 -6.05
CA ASN A 125 15.53 -8.90 -6.50
C ASN A 125 17.00 -8.47 -6.32
N GLU A 126 17.35 -7.26 -6.74
CA GLU A 126 18.71 -6.71 -6.58
C GLU A 126 19.12 -6.58 -5.11
N TRP A 127 18.23 -6.06 -4.27
CA TRP A 127 18.46 -6.00 -2.83
C TRP A 127 18.58 -7.40 -2.21
N GLY A 128 17.83 -8.38 -2.71
CA GLY A 128 17.94 -9.77 -2.30
C GLY A 128 19.31 -10.39 -2.63
N GLU A 129 19.89 -10.06 -3.77
CA GLU A 129 21.26 -10.47 -4.13
C GLU A 129 22.31 -9.79 -3.24
N LEU A 130 22.17 -8.49 -2.97
CA LEU A 130 23.05 -7.75 -2.06
C LEU A 130 23.02 -8.32 -0.63
N LEU A 131 21.84 -8.68 -0.14
CA LEU A 131 21.67 -9.29 1.17
C LEU A 131 22.33 -10.67 1.25
N ARG A 132 22.16 -11.50 0.21
CA ARG A 132 22.85 -12.80 0.09
C ARG A 132 24.36 -12.64 0.06
N ALA A 133 24.88 -11.74 -0.78
CA ALA A 133 26.32 -11.50 -0.91
C ALA A 133 26.96 -10.92 0.36
N SER A 134 26.18 -10.20 1.18
CA SER A 134 26.65 -9.62 2.45
C SER A 134 26.42 -10.53 3.67
N GLY A 135 25.72 -11.65 3.51
CA GLY A 135 25.32 -12.52 4.61
C GLY A 135 24.38 -11.84 5.62
N ARG A 136 23.63 -10.81 5.19
CA ARG A 136 22.72 -10.02 6.03
C ARG A 136 21.28 -10.39 5.72
N ARG A 137 20.43 -10.40 6.76
CA ARG A 137 19.00 -10.67 6.63
C ARG A 137 18.18 -9.43 6.25
N TYR A 138 18.61 -8.25 6.73
CA TYR A 138 17.82 -7.03 6.66
C TYR A 138 18.55 -5.98 5.83
N LEU A 139 17.80 -5.33 4.93
CA LEU A 139 18.26 -4.13 4.26
C LEU A 139 18.51 -3.05 5.32
N SER A 140 19.70 -2.46 5.29
CA SER A 140 20.10 -1.37 6.16
C SER A 140 21.04 -0.44 5.43
N PHE A 141 21.23 0.77 5.97
CA PHE A 141 22.15 1.74 5.40
C PHE A 141 23.58 1.20 5.23
N ASN A 142 24.05 0.34 6.13
CA ASN A 142 25.38 -0.27 6.01
C ASN A 142 25.48 -1.24 4.82
N VAL A 143 24.41 -1.98 4.52
CA VAL A 143 24.36 -2.86 3.33
C VAL A 143 24.46 -2.00 2.08
N LEU A 144 23.62 -0.97 1.97
CA LEU A 144 23.60 -0.05 0.83
C LEU A 144 24.95 0.68 0.65
N ARG A 145 25.51 1.22 1.74
CA ARG A 145 26.81 1.90 1.73
C ARG A 145 27.95 0.98 1.30
N SER A 146 27.88 -0.31 1.63
CA SER A 146 28.88 -1.28 1.21
C SER A 146 28.83 -1.58 -0.28
N ALA A 147 27.64 -1.52 -0.90
CA ALA A 147 27.46 -1.71 -2.34
C ALA A 147 28.02 -0.52 -3.14
N LEU A 148 27.83 0.71 -2.64
CA LEU A 148 28.32 1.95 -3.28
C LEU A 148 29.85 2.14 -3.23
N ARG A 149 30.55 1.36 -2.40
CA ARG A 149 32.02 1.44 -2.24
C ARG A 149 32.77 0.42 -3.10
N ARG A 150 32.06 -0.43 -3.82
CA ARG A 150 32.61 -1.37 -4.79
C ARG A 150 32.58 -0.74 -6.17
#